data_AF-A0A968ZBH1-F1
#
_entry.id   AF-A0A968ZBH1-F1
#
_cell.length_a   1.000
_cell.length_b   1.000
_cell.length_c   1.000
_cell.angle_alpha   90.00
_cell.angle_beta   90.00
_cell.angle_gamma   90.00
#
_symmetry.space_group_name_H-M   'P 1'
#
loop_
_entity.id
_entity.type
_entity.pdbx_description
1 polymer ?
#
loop_
_entity_poly.entity_id
_entity_poly.type
_entity_poly.pdbx_seq_one_letter_code
_entity_poly.pdbx_strand_id
1 'polypeptide(L)'
;GAAEAHYPGAWAGDTWKALWILQRHRPDLRIFAFDAPPSGLVVVTQLDPASTRLKQVYEEAVAAADAADLASFYAGITVLPTSALRRPWWLSRLIRRRSFDFGAHLAAA
;
A
#
# COMPACT_ATOMS: atom_id res chain seq x y z
N GLY A 1 -22.69 -10.52 -10.91
CA GLY A 1 -21.72 -11.35 -11.66
C GLY A 1 -20.58 -10.47 -12.13
N ALA A 2 -19.46 -10.50 -11.40
CA ALA A 2 -18.18 -9.88 -11.76
C ALA A 2 -17.08 -10.34 -10.77
N ALA A 3 -17.23 -11.52 -10.15
CA ALA A 3 -16.39 -11.95 -9.03
C ALA A 3 -15.42 -13.09 -9.38
N GLU A 4 -15.26 -13.44 -10.65
CA GLU A 4 -14.38 -14.54 -11.02
C GLU A 4 -13.79 -14.36 -12.42
N ALA A 5 -13.20 -13.20 -12.65
CA ALA A 5 -12.26 -13.05 -13.76
C ALA A 5 -10.89 -13.54 -13.27
N HIS A 6 -10.63 -14.84 -13.49
CA HIS A 6 -9.26 -15.35 -13.48
C HIS A 6 -8.50 -14.63 -14.59
N TYR A 7 -7.51 -13.80 -14.26
CA TYR A 7 -6.64 -13.14 -15.23
C TYR A 7 -5.32 -13.92 -15.32
N PRO A 8 -5.24 -14.98 -16.15
CA PRO A 8 -3.99 -15.72 -16.34
C PRO A 8 -2.91 -14.76 -16.85
N GLY A 9 -1.87 -14.55 -16.03
CA GLY A 9 -0.79 -13.59 -16.31
C GLY A 9 -0.78 -12.32 -15.45
N ALA A 10 -1.70 -12.15 -14.49
CA ALA A 10 -1.60 -11.09 -13.48
C ALA A 10 -0.41 -11.36 -12.53
N TRP A 11 0.77 -10.89 -12.93
CA TRP A 11 2.10 -11.06 -12.32
C TRP A 11 2.26 -10.38 -10.94
N ALA A 12 1.17 -10.10 -10.21
CA ALA A 12 1.21 -9.45 -8.91
C ALA A 12 1.48 -10.46 -7.77
N GLY A 13 2.39 -11.43 -7.99
CA GLY A 13 2.74 -12.49 -7.05
C GLY A 13 3.31 -11.95 -5.74
N ASP A 14 4.63 -12.02 -5.56
CA ASP A 14 5.30 -11.61 -4.30
C ASP A 14 5.45 -10.10 -4.10
N THR A 15 4.72 -9.26 -4.86
CA THR A 15 4.80 -7.79 -4.75
C THR A 15 4.32 -7.28 -3.38
N TRP A 16 3.50 -8.07 -2.67
CA TRP A 16 3.08 -7.81 -1.31
C TRP A 16 4.26 -7.71 -0.32
N LYS A 17 5.37 -8.42 -0.56
CA LYS A 17 6.58 -8.36 0.28
C LYS A 17 7.19 -6.96 0.27
N ALA A 18 7.10 -6.24 -0.85
CA ALA A 18 7.57 -4.86 -0.92
C ALA A 18 6.77 -3.96 0.04
N LEU A 19 5.45 -4.12 0.10
CA LEU A 19 4.62 -3.39 1.05
C LEU A 19 4.95 -3.76 2.51
N TRP A 20 5.14 -5.04 2.79
CA TRP A 20 5.55 -5.53 4.10
C TRP A 20 6.87 -4.87 4.55
N ILE A 21 7.87 -4.83 3.66
CA ILE A 21 9.16 -4.16 3.91
C ILE A 21 8.95 -2.65 4.17
N LEU A 22 8.14 -1.97 3.36
CA LEU A 22 7.88 -0.54 3.51
C LEU A 22 7.20 -0.23 4.86
N GLN A 23 6.17 -0.99 5.26
CA GLN A 23 5.51 -0.81 6.55
C GLN A 23 6.47 -0.97 7.74
N ARG A 24 7.41 -1.92 7.64
CA ARG A 24 8.36 -2.21 8.71
C ARG A 24 9.53 -1.22 8.79
N HIS A 25 10.12 -0.88 7.64
CA HIS A 25 11.37 -0.10 7.61
C HIS A 25 11.17 1.37 7.26
N ARG A 26 9.98 1.77 6.79
CA ARG A 26 9.61 3.14 6.43
C ARG A 26 8.22 3.50 6.99
N PRO A 27 8.03 3.46 8.33
CA PRO A 27 6.76 3.84 8.98
C PRO A 27 6.39 5.32 8.77
N ASP A 28 7.32 6.13 8.25
CA ASP A 28 7.08 7.50 7.82
C ASP A 28 6.32 7.58 6.48
N LEU A 29 6.25 6.51 5.69
CA LEU A 29 5.46 6.49 4.47
C LEU A 29 3.98 6.29 4.77
N ARG A 30 3.13 6.86 3.92
CA ARG A 30 1.69 6.55 3.91
C ARG A 30 1.40 5.61 2.74
N ILE A 31 0.77 4.49 3.05
CA ILE A 31 0.48 3.41 2.09
C ILE A 31 -1.03 3.17 2.08
N PHE A 32 -1.62 3.20 0.88
CA PHE A 32 -3.04 2.94 0.66
C PHE A 32 -3.19 1.81 -0.35
N ALA A 33 -3.98 0.79 -0.02
CA ALA A 33 -4.35 -0.28 -0.93
C ALA A 33 -5.78 -0.07 -1.43
N PHE A 34 -6.01 -0.30 -2.71
CA PHE A 34 -7.31 -0.15 -3.37
C PHE A 34 -7.68 -1.42 -4.12
N ASP A 35 -8.97 -1.74 -4.16
CA ASP A 35 -9.56 -2.92 -4.83
C ASP A 35 -9.60 -2.82 -6.37
N ALA A 36 -8.61 -2.16 -6.98
CA ALA A 36 -8.61 -1.89 -8.41
C ALA A 36 -8.41 -3.18 -9.21
N PRO A 37 -9.39 -3.62 -10.02
CA PRO A 37 -9.21 -4.81 -10.84
C PRO A 37 -8.13 -4.56 -11.92
N PRO A 38 -7.35 -5.61 -12.32
CA PRO A 38 -7.46 -7.01 -11.94
C PRO A 38 -6.61 -7.44 -10.73
N SER A 39 -5.67 -6.61 -10.27
CA SER A 39 -4.59 -7.01 -9.34
C SER A 39 -4.51 -6.21 -8.04
N GLY A 40 -5.37 -5.21 -7.86
CA GLY A 40 -5.26 -4.19 -6.83
C GLY A 40 -4.34 -3.03 -7.25
N LEU A 41 -4.47 -1.90 -6.56
CA LEU A 41 -3.62 -0.71 -6.72
C LEU A 41 -3.09 -0.27 -5.36
N VAL A 42 -1.81 0.07 -5.30
CA VAL A 42 -1.18 0.61 -4.10
C VAL A 42 -0.70 2.03 -4.41
N VAL A 43 -1.02 2.97 -3.52
CA VAL A 43 -0.52 4.33 -3.56
C VAL A 43 0.36 4.58 -2.34
N VAL A 44 1.62 4.95 -2.58
CA VAL A 44 2.57 5.33 -1.54
C VAL A 44 2.85 6.82 -1.64
N THR A 45 2.80 7.52 -0.50
CA THR A 45 3.04 8.97 -0.42
C THR A 45 3.98 9.30 0.73
N GLN A 46 4.30 10.59 0.91
CA GLN A 46 5.30 11.09 1.87
C GLN A 46 6.72 10.61 1.54
N LEU A 47 7.03 10.49 0.25
CA LEU A 47 8.36 10.12 -0.23
C LEU A 47 9.38 11.20 0.17
N ASP A 48 10.46 10.77 0.81
CA ASP A 48 11.64 11.58 1.08
C ASP A 48 12.80 11.09 0.20
N PRO A 49 13.23 11.87 -0.82
CA PRO A 49 14.31 11.46 -1.72
C PRO A 49 15.68 11.42 -1.03
N ALA A 50 15.85 12.07 0.12
CA ALA A 50 17.10 12.00 0.89
C ALA A 50 17.21 10.72 1.73
N SER A 51 16.11 9.99 1.91
CA SER A 51 16.09 8.77 2.72
C SER A 51 16.86 7.63 2.03
N THR A 52 17.93 7.17 2.68
CA THR A 52 18.72 6.00 2.26
C THR A 52 18.36 4.73 3.05
N ARG A 53 17.35 4.80 3.92
CA ARG A 53 17.00 3.75 4.89
C ARG A 53 16.86 2.37 4.25
N LEU A 54 16.12 2.24 3.14
CA LEU A 54 15.91 0.94 2.49
C LEU A 54 17.19 0.36 1.87
N LYS A 55 18.12 1.21 1.41
CA LYS A 55 19.43 0.76 0.92
C LYS A 55 20.27 0.19 2.06
N GLN A 56 20.20 0.81 3.24
CA GLN A 56 20.99 0.40 4.41
C GLN A 56 20.56 -0.96 4.99
N VAL A 57 19.31 -1.37 4.80
CA VAL A 57 18.78 -2.66 5.30
C VAL A 57 18.30 -3.58 4.19
N TYR A 58 18.79 -3.40 2.97
CA TYR A 58 18.30 -4.17 1.83
C TYR A 58 18.38 -5.69 2.09
N GLU A 59 19.56 -6.20 2.45
CA GLU A 59 19.77 -7.64 2.69
C GLU A 59 18.93 -8.18 3.85
N GLU A 60 18.91 -7.46 4.98
CA GLU A 60 18.09 -7.82 6.15
C GLU A 60 16.60 -7.85 5.81
N ALA A 61 16.11 -6.83 5.10
CA ALA A 61 14.70 -6.67 4.78
C ALA A 61 14.22 -7.75 3.80
N VAL A 62 15.03 -8.08 2.79
CA VAL A 62 14.72 -9.15 1.83
C VAL A 62 14.71 -10.51 2.54
N ALA A 63 15.74 -10.82 3.33
CA ALA A 63 15.81 -12.08 4.08
C ALA A 63 14.63 -12.23 5.05
N ALA A 64 14.23 -11.16 5.73
CA ALA A 64 13.07 -11.17 6.61
C ALA A 64 11.75 -11.33 5.85
N ALA A 65 11.64 -10.74 4.66
CA ALA A 65 10.42 -10.84 3.84
C ALA A 65 10.21 -12.25 3.25
N ASP A 66 11.26 -13.05 3.07
CA ASP A 66 11.11 -14.44 2.64
C ASP A 66 10.46 -15.33 3.70
N ALA A 67 10.64 -15.00 4.98
CA ALA A 67 9.98 -15.68 6.09
C ALA A 67 8.60 -15.06 6.44
N ALA A 68 8.18 -14.01 5.74
CA ALA A 68 6.91 -13.34 6.02
C ALA A 68 5.72 -14.21 5.60
N ASP A 69 4.64 -14.15 6.39
CA ASP A 69 3.40 -14.88 6.11
C ASP A 69 2.40 -13.99 5.36
N LEU A 70 1.97 -14.47 4.19
CA LEU A 70 1.05 -13.74 3.31
C LEU A 70 -0.34 -13.56 3.95
N ALA A 71 -0.85 -14.58 4.64
CA ALA A 71 -2.17 -14.52 5.26
C ALA A 71 -2.21 -13.46 6.37
N SER A 72 -1.19 -13.44 7.23
CA SER A 72 -1.02 -12.44 8.28
C SER A 72 -0.90 -11.03 7.71
N PHE A 73 -0.17 -10.85 6.61
CA PHE A 73 -0.07 -9.57 5.94
C PHE A 73 -1.43 -9.08 5.42
N TYR A 74 -2.17 -9.91 4.69
CA TYR A 74 -3.49 -9.54 4.19
C TYR A 74 -4.49 -9.24 5.30
N ALA A 75 -4.45 -9.97 6.42
CA ALA A 75 -5.32 -9.71 7.57
C ALA A 75 -5.07 -8.33 8.21
N GLY A 76 -3.86 -7.78 8.06
CA GLY A 76 -3.46 -6.48 8.61
C GLY A 76 -3.74 -5.27 7.70
N ILE A 77 -4.21 -5.48 6.47
CA ILE A 77 -4.34 -4.39 5.48
C ILE A 77 -5.79 -3.96 5.33
N THR A 78 -5.99 -2.65 5.39
CA THR A 78 -7.25 -2.04 4.96
C THR A 78 -7.22 -1.79 3.46
N VAL A 79 -8.12 -2.46 2.73
CA VAL A 79 -8.33 -2.23 1.30
C VAL A 79 -9.49 -1.25 1.12
N LEU A 80 -9.26 -0.20 0.33
CA LEU A 80 -10.22 0.85 0.05
C LEU A 80 -10.90 0.62 -1.30
N PRO A 81 -12.16 1.07 -1.47
CA PRO A 81 -12.80 1.01 -2.77
C PRO A 81 -12.12 1.99 -3.73
N THR A 82 -11.85 1.54 -4.96
CA THR A 82 -11.25 2.34 -6.04
C THR A 82 -12.11 3.54 -6.40
N SER A 83 -13.42 3.48 -6.11
CA SER A 83 -14.34 4.61 -6.23
C SER A 83 -13.95 5.80 -5.36
N ALA A 84 -13.23 5.60 -4.25
CA ALA A 84 -12.70 6.67 -3.41
C ALA A 84 -11.79 7.62 -4.22
N LEU A 85 -11.11 7.14 -5.26
CA LEU A 85 -10.25 7.93 -6.13
C LEU A 85 -11.03 8.87 -7.07
N ARG A 86 -12.32 8.64 -7.35
CA ARG A 86 -13.09 9.36 -8.39
C ARG A 86 -13.50 10.79 -8.00
N ARG A 87 -13.44 11.17 -6.72
CA ARG A 87 -13.78 12.54 -6.25
C ARG A 87 -12.60 13.17 -5.51
N PRO A 88 -11.65 13.79 -6.23
CA PRO A 88 -10.29 13.97 -5.74
C PRO A 88 -10.07 15.29 -4.98
N TRP A 89 -11.06 15.85 -4.28
CA TRP A 89 -10.84 17.10 -3.53
C TRP A 89 -9.77 16.95 -2.42
N TRP A 90 -9.50 15.72 -1.99
CA TRP A 90 -8.50 15.35 -1.00
C TRP A 90 -7.16 14.87 -1.61
N LEU A 91 -7.16 14.32 -2.84
CA LEU A 91 -5.96 13.79 -3.52
C LEU A 91 -4.94 14.89 -3.83
N SER A 92 -5.42 16.07 -4.22
CA SER A 92 -4.59 17.28 -4.40
C SER A 92 -3.98 17.80 -3.09
N ARG A 93 -4.53 17.41 -1.93
CA ARG A 93 -4.05 17.78 -0.58
C ARG A 93 -3.09 16.73 0.02
N LEU A 94 -3.22 15.47 -0.39
CA LEU A 94 -2.42 14.32 0.10
C LEU A 94 -1.01 14.27 -0.50
N ILE A 95 -0.84 14.74 -1.73
CA ILE A 95 0.48 14.88 -2.37
C ILE A 95 1.30 16.01 -1.73
N ARG A 96 0.69 16.90 -0.93
CA ARG A 96 1.30 18.18 -0.53
C ARG A 96 1.41 18.47 0.98
N ARG A 97 0.91 17.65 1.92
CA ARG A 97 1.00 17.96 3.37
C ARG A 97 1.42 16.80 4.29
N ARG A 98 2.35 17.12 5.22
CA ARG A 98 3.01 16.24 6.19
C ARG A 98 2.11 15.58 7.24
N SER A 99 0.90 16.08 7.51
CA SER A 99 0.06 15.54 8.61
C SER A 99 -1.41 15.45 8.17
N PHE A 100 -1.90 14.23 7.96
CA PHE A 100 -3.33 13.93 7.80
C PHE A 100 -3.61 12.56 8.42
N ASP A 101 -4.62 12.49 9.29
CA ASP A 101 -5.11 11.28 9.94
C ASP A 101 -6.38 10.83 9.21
N PHE A 102 -6.31 9.64 8.63
CA PHE A 102 -7.30 9.08 7.72
C PHE A 102 -8.48 8.41 8.47
N GLY A 103 -8.25 7.90 9.68
CA GLY A 103 -9.25 7.11 10.42
C GLY A 103 -10.48 7.92 10.83
N ALA A 104 -10.33 9.23 11.05
CA ALA A 104 -11.39 10.10 11.53
C ALA A 104 -12.42 10.53 10.47
N HIS A 105 -12.23 10.23 9.17
CA HIS A 105 -13.09 10.77 8.10
C HIS A 105 -13.89 9.74 7.30
N LEU A 106 -13.55 8.45 7.35
CA LEU A 106 -14.37 7.41 6.72
C LEU A 106 -15.65 7.08 7.51
N ALA A 107 -15.70 7.41 8.80
CA ALA A 107 -16.90 7.23 9.62
C ALA A 107 -18.03 8.24 9.30
N ALA A 108 -17.77 9.23 8.44
CA ALA A 108 -18.69 10.33 8.13
C ALA A 108 -19.24 10.32 6.69
N ALA A 109 -18.98 9.26 5.91
CA ALA A 109 -19.46 9.06 4.54
C ALA A 109 -20.16 7.70 4.41
#